data_AF-C4ZMQ0-F1
#
_entry.id   AF-C4ZMQ0-F1
#
_cell.length_a   1.000
_cell.length_b   1.000
_cell.length_c   1.000
_cell.angle_alpha   90.00
_cell.angle_beta   90.00
_cell.angle_gamma   90.00
#
_symmetry.space_group_name_H-M   'P 1'
#
loop_
_entity.id
_entity.type
_entity.pdbx_description
1 polymer ?
#
loop_
_entity_poly.entity_id
_entity_poly.type
_entity_poly.pdbx_seq_one_letter_code
_entity_poly.pdbx_strand_id
1 'polypeptide(L)'
;MAAPGMDAWAQSLPQPSRTVFRCEVEGKVTYSDSPCLGARRIQIEPTRGVSKLSGRERIGNDVRVERHREIMAEALQPLTGMDAKKMQLFGRRLKLEPTERQECFDLDGDLATLEQRESTSSGSQLQSVQGSLLKLRIRYRELGC
;
A
#
# COMPACT_ATOMS: atom_id res chain seq x y z
N MET A 1 30.75 33.62 -10.60
CA MET A 1 31.46 32.59 -9.81
C MET A 1 30.47 31.98 -8.83
N ALA A 2 30.32 30.64 -8.87
CA ALA A 2 29.69 29.69 -7.90
C ALA A 2 28.20 29.90 -7.51
N ALA A 3 27.31 28.91 -7.44
CA ALA A 3 27.26 27.48 -7.81
C ALA A 3 25.76 27.06 -7.82
N PRO A 4 25.31 26.14 -8.69
CA PRO A 4 23.93 25.65 -8.69
C PRO A 4 23.78 24.52 -7.66
N GLY A 5 22.93 24.72 -6.68
CA GLY A 5 22.72 23.78 -5.59
C GLY A 5 21.34 23.14 -5.67
N MET A 6 21.34 21.86 -6.02
CA MET A 6 20.39 20.84 -5.57
C MET A 6 18.91 21.06 -5.94
N ASP A 7 18.59 20.77 -7.21
CA ASP A 7 17.28 20.26 -7.60
C ASP A 7 16.92 19.10 -6.68
N ALA A 8 15.90 19.31 -5.86
CA ALA A 8 15.33 18.27 -5.04
C ALA A 8 14.73 17.20 -5.95
N TRP A 9 15.30 16.00 -5.92
CA TRP A 9 14.71 14.77 -6.46
C TRP A 9 13.51 14.32 -5.61
N ALA A 10 12.62 15.26 -5.26
CA ALA A 10 11.31 15.00 -4.71
C ALA A 10 10.35 14.67 -5.86
N GLN A 11 10.74 13.75 -6.74
CA GLN A 11 9.84 13.22 -7.74
C GLN A 11 8.92 12.21 -7.05
N SER A 12 7.73 12.71 -6.69
CA SER A 12 6.47 11.97 -6.62
C SER A 12 6.48 10.65 -5.84
N LEU A 13 7.08 10.60 -4.66
CA LEU A 13 6.80 9.49 -3.76
C LEU A 13 5.35 9.64 -3.26
N PRO A 14 4.46 8.67 -3.53
CA PRO A 14 3.09 8.74 -3.06
C PRO A 14 3.04 8.75 -1.54
N GLN A 15 1.98 9.33 -0.99
CA GLN A 15 1.81 9.50 0.46
C GLN A 15 2.08 8.17 1.20
N PRO A 16 2.86 8.20 2.30
CA PRO A 16 3.59 7.04 2.82
C PRO A 16 2.72 6.01 3.58
N SER A 17 1.41 5.94 3.30
CA SER A 17 0.49 4.94 3.86
C SER A 17 -0.15 4.05 2.78
N ARG A 18 0.40 4.05 1.55
CA ARG A 18 -0.19 3.39 0.39
C ARG A 18 0.71 2.29 -0.17
N THR A 19 0.07 1.20 -0.56
CA THR A 19 0.62 0.17 -1.46
C THR A 19 1.24 0.85 -2.68
N VAL A 20 2.52 0.61 -2.92
CA VAL A 20 3.23 1.17 -4.08
C VAL A 20 3.48 0.06 -5.09
N PHE A 21 3.24 0.35 -6.36
CA PHE A 21 3.51 -0.54 -7.47
C PHE A 21 4.82 -0.15 -8.12
N ARG A 22 5.73 -1.11 -8.25
CA ARG A 22 6.97 -0.94 -9.02
C ARG A 22 6.67 -1.26 -10.49
N CYS A 23 6.50 -0.23 -11.31
CA CYS A 23 6.30 -0.35 -12.75
C CYS A 23 7.66 -0.29 -13.47
N GLU A 24 7.89 -1.15 -14.46
CA GLU A 24 9.03 -1.03 -15.38
C GLU A 24 8.50 -0.48 -16.71
N VAL A 25 8.79 0.79 -17.03
CA VAL A 25 8.37 1.46 -18.26
C VAL A 25 9.62 1.86 -19.02
N GLU A 26 9.81 1.33 -20.23
CA GLU A 26 10.96 1.64 -21.10
C GLU A 26 12.35 1.44 -20.44
N GLY A 27 12.49 0.38 -19.62
CA GLY A 27 13.73 0.09 -18.91
C GLY A 27 14.01 1.02 -17.71
N LYS A 28 13.08 1.92 -17.37
CA LYS A 28 13.12 2.75 -16.17
C LYS A 28 12.13 2.23 -15.13
N VAL A 29 12.62 2.03 -13.91
CA VAL A 29 11.82 1.61 -12.76
C VAL A 29 11.13 2.85 -12.19
N THR A 30 9.81 2.91 -12.28
CA THR A 30 8.99 3.99 -11.71
C THR A 30 8.12 3.43 -10.60
N TYR A 31 8.09 4.12 -9.45
CA TYR A 31 7.24 3.78 -8.32
C TYR A 31 5.96 4.61 -8.42
N SER A 32 4.81 3.94 -8.53
CA SER A 32 3.50 4.60 -8.65
C SER A 32 2.52 4.09 -7.60
N ASP A 33 1.58 4.93 -7.17
CA ASP A 33 0.41 4.51 -6.39
C ASP A 33 -0.73 3.95 -7.27
N SER A 34 -0.59 4.05 -8.59
CA SER A 34 -1.50 3.43 -9.56
C SER A 34 -1.05 2.03 -9.95
N PRO A 35 -1.98 1.05 -10.03
CA PRO A 35 -1.65 -0.27 -10.51
C PRO A 35 -1.28 -0.20 -12.00
N CYS A 36 -0.20 -0.86 -12.37
CA CYS A 36 0.37 -0.88 -13.71
C CYS A 36 0.66 -2.34 -14.12
N LEU A 37 0.76 -2.58 -15.44
CA LEU A 37 0.97 -3.92 -15.98
C LEU A 37 2.30 -4.50 -15.49
N GLY A 38 2.24 -5.72 -14.94
CA GLY A 38 3.40 -6.47 -14.47
C GLY A 38 4.12 -5.92 -13.25
N ALA A 39 3.50 -4.99 -12.52
CA ALA A 39 4.12 -4.46 -11.33
C ALA A 39 4.00 -5.37 -10.12
N ARG A 40 5.10 -5.47 -9.39
CA ARG A 40 5.12 -6.09 -8.07
C ARG A 40 4.58 -5.11 -7.03
N ARG A 41 3.66 -5.62 -6.20
CA ARG A 41 3.10 -4.90 -5.06
C ARG A 41 4.18 -4.77 -3.98
N ILE A 42 4.55 -3.54 -3.64
CA ILE A 42 5.48 -3.23 -2.56
C ILE A 42 4.70 -2.57 -1.44
N GLN A 43 4.68 -3.21 -0.28
CA GLN A 43 4.25 -2.56 0.95
C GLN A 43 5.45 -1.79 1.50
N ILE A 44 5.35 -0.46 1.52
CA ILE A 44 6.35 0.40 2.16
C ILE A 44 5.81 0.73 3.54
N GLU A 45 6.60 0.49 4.58
CA GLU A 45 6.28 1.01 5.91
C GLU A 45 6.72 2.49 5.96
N PRO A 46 5.83 3.43 6.33
CA PRO A 46 6.18 4.85 6.45
C PRO A 46 7.40 5.03 7.34
N THR A 47 8.29 5.96 6.95
CA THR A 47 9.39 6.37 7.82
C THR A 47 8.80 7.11 9.02
N ARG A 48 8.92 6.51 10.21
CA ARG A 48 8.49 7.13 11.47
C ARG A 48 9.37 8.38 11.69
N GLY A 49 8.74 9.53 11.94
CA GLY A 49 9.34 10.86 11.89
C GLY A 49 10.76 10.98 12.48
N VAL A 50 11.62 11.74 11.81
CA VAL A 50 13.04 11.91 12.17
C VAL A 50 13.18 12.64 13.51
N SER A 51 13.81 12.00 14.49
CA SER A 51 14.23 12.64 15.73
C SER A 51 15.27 13.72 15.42
N LYS A 52 14.91 15.02 15.54
CA LYS A 52 15.93 16.09 15.46
C LYS A 52 16.76 16.10 16.75
N LEU A 53 18.07 16.32 16.62
CA LEU A 53 19.09 16.39 17.68
C LEU A 53 18.89 17.49 18.77
N SER A 54 17.79 18.24 18.75
CA SER A 54 17.43 19.15 19.85
C SER A 54 16.53 18.39 20.81
N GLY A 55 16.95 18.20 22.07
CA GLY A 55 16.37 17.31 23.11
C GLY A 55 14.89 17.49 23.51
N ARG A 56 13.98 17.70 22.55
CA ARG A 56 12.53 17.61 22.64
C ARG A 56 12.05 16.75 21.49
N GLU A 57 11.61 15.54 21.81
CA GLU A 57 10.99 14.63 20.85
C GLU A 57 9.70 15.26 20.32
N ARG A 58 9.71 15.74 19.08
CA ARG A 58 8.50 16.22 18.38
C ARG A 58 7.97 15.08 17.51
N ILE A 59 7.14 14.24 18.11
CA ILE A 59 6.37 13.24 17.38
C ILE A 59 5.29 13.97 16.57
N GLY A 60 5.27 13.75 15.26
CA GLY A 60 4.21 14.25 14.37
C GLY A 60 2.84 13.73 14.78
N ASN A 61 1.78 14.51 14.52
CA ASN A 61 0.41 14.11 14.90
C ASN A 61 -0.04 12.83 14.18
N ASP A 62 0.41 12.64 12.94
CA ASP A 62 0.29 11.41 12.16
C ASP A 62 0.89 10.20 12.88
N VAL A 63 2.15 10.29 13.30
CA VAL A 63 2.85 9.21 14.03
C VAL A 63 2.20 8.93 15.38
N ARG A 64 1.69 9.97 16.08
CA ARG A 64 0.94 9.80 17.34
C ARG A 64 -0.35 9.01 17.13
N VAL A 65 -1.10 9.32 16.08
CA VAL A 65 -2.36 8.62 15.75
C VAL A 65 -2.08 7.17 15.35
N GLU A 66 -1.04 6.93 14.56
CA GLU A 66 -0.63 5.57 14.19
C GLU A 66 -0.23 4.74 15.41
N ARG A 67 0.66 5.27 16.26
CA ARG A 67 1.08 4.61 17.50
C ARG A 67 -0.09 4.30 18.43
N HIS A 68 -1.05 5.21 18.53
CA HIS A 68 -2.25 4.96 19.34
C HIS A 68 -3.08 3.81 18.77
N ARG A 69 -3.23 3.73 17.44
CA ARG A 69 -3.94 2.62 16.78
C ARG A 69 -3.21 1.29 16.94
N GLU A 70 -1.88 1.29 16.89
CA GLU A 70 -1.06 0.09 17.14
C GLU A 70 -1.29 -0.45 18.55
N ILE A 71 -1.20 0.41 19.57
CA ILE A 71 -1.41 0.03 20.98
C ILE A 71 -2.83 -0.52 21.20
N MET A 72 -3.84 0.12 20.61
CA MET A 72 -5.22 -0.35 20.70
C MET A 72 -5.40 -1.71 20.02
N ALA A 73 -4.73 -1.94 18.88
CA ALA A 73 -4.79 -3.22 18.18
C ALA A 73 -4.16 -4.34 19.01
N GLU A 74 -2.99 -4.09 19.59
CA GLU A 74 -2.29 -5.06 20.45
C GLU A 74 -3.13 -5.43 21.67
N ALA A 75 -3.79 -4.46 22.30
CA ALA A 75 -4.68 -4.70 23.44
C ALA A 75 -5.93 -5.52 23.07
N LEU A 76 -6.47 -5.32 21.86
CA LEU A 76 -7.68 -6.01 21.37
C LEU A 76 -7.38 -7.31 20.61
N GLN A 77 -6.13 -7.57 20.24
CA GLN A 77 -5.69 -8.76 19.52
C GLN A 77 -6.12 -10.07 20.20
N PRO A 78 -5.97 -10.28 21.53
CA PRO A 78 -6.40 -11.55 22.16
C PRO A 78 -7.92 -11.76 22.12
N LEU A 79 -8.70 -10.69 21.98
CA LEU A 79 -10.16 -10.76 21.90
C LEU A 79 -10.67 -10.91 20.46
N THR A 80 -10.00 -10.26 19.52
CA THR A 80 -10.47 -10.15 18.12
C THR A 80 -9.70 -11.04 17.15
N GLY A 81 -8.50 -11.50 17.52
CA GLY A 81 -7.56 -12.18 16.63
C GLY A 81 -6.98 -11.29 15.52
N MET A 82 -7.29 -9.99 15.51
CA MET A 82 -6.85 -9.05 14.48
C MET A 82 -5.59 -8.30 14.89
N ASP A 83 -4.63 -8.21 13.96
CA ASP A 83 -3.47 -7.33 14.10
C ASP A 83 -3.83 -5.86 13.75
N ALA A 84 -2.90 -4.94 13.96
CA ALA A 84 -3.10 -3.52 13.66
C ALA A 84 -3.47 -3.24 12.20
N LYS A 85 -2.92 -3.98 11.23
CA LYS A 85 -3.21 -3.80 9.80
C LYS A 85 -4.62 -4.27 9.46
N LYS A 86 -5.01 -5.45 9.93
CA LYS A 86 -6.36 -6.00 9.79
C LYS A 86 -7.40 -5.11 10.46
N MET A 87 -7.10 -4.59 11.64
CA MET A 87 -8.02 -3.69 12.35
C MET A 87 -8.18 -2.34 11.62
N GLN A 88 -7.12 -1.80 11.02
CA GLN A 88 -7.21 -0.62 10.17
C GLN A 88 -8.04 -0.88 8.90
N LEU A 89 -7.81 -2.01 8.21
CA LEU A 89 -8.58 -2.41 7.04
C LEU A 89 -10.06 -2.59 7.39
N PHE A 90 -10.35 -3.28 8.50
CA PHE A 90 -11.70 -3.44 9.03
C PHE A 90 -12.36 -2.08 9.28
N GLY A 91 -11.68 -1.18 9.98
CA GLY A 91 -12.19 0.18 10.25
C GLY A 91 -12.44 1.01 8.99
N ARG A 92 -11.65 0.84 7.93
CA ARG A 92 -11.91 1.47 6.62
C ARG A 92 -13.14 0.86 5.96
N ARG A 93 -13.22 -0.46 5.91
CA ARG A 93 -14.32 -1.20 5.26
C ARG A 93 -15.65 -1.06 5.98
N LEU A 94 -15.66 -0.82 7.29
CA LEU A 94 -16.90 -0.53 8.04
C LEU A 94 -17.70 0.67 7.48
N LYS A 95 -17.04 1.56 6.74
CA LYS A 95 -17.69 2.73 6.10
C LYS A 95 -18.29 2.42 4.73
N LEU A 96 -18.00 1.26 4.16
CA LEU A 96 -18.48 0.83 2.85
C LEU A 96 -19.84 0.16 2.96
N GLU A 97 -20.62 0.20 1.87
CA GLU A 97 -21.90 -0.49 1.80
C GLU A 97 -21.71 -2.01 1.99
N PRO A 98 -22.71 -2.75 2.51
CA PRO A 98 -22.60 -4.18 2.74
C PRO A 98 -22.19 -4.98 1.50
N THR A 99 -22.68 -4.59 0.32
CA THR A 99 -22.33 -5.21 -0.97
C THR A 99 -20.88 -4.94 -1.36
N GLU A 100 -20.40 -3.71 -1.17
CA GLU A 100 -19.00 -3.32 -1.45
C GLU A 100 -18.02 -4.01 -0.49
N ARG A 101 -18.42 -4.19 0.78
CA ARG A 101 -17.62 -4.96 1.75
C ARG A 101 -17.45 -6.41 1.35
N GLN A 102 -18.52 -7.04 0.84
CA GLN A 102 -18.47 -8.41 0.35
C GLN A 102 -17.56 -8.49 -0.89
N GLU A 103 -17.70 -7.54 -1.82
CA GLU A 103 -16.85 -7.47 -3.00
C GLU A 103 -15.36 -7.30 -2.64
N CYS A 104 -15.03 -6.45 -1.65
CA CYS A 104 -13.66 -6.35 -1.15
C CYS A 104 -13.11 -7.68 -0.61
N PHE A 105 -13.96 -8.46 0.08
CA PHE A 105 -13.56 -9.76 0.63
C PHE A 105 -13.29 -10.78 -0.48
N ASP A 106 -14.13 -10.80 -1.51
CA ASP A 106 -13.94 -11.69 -2.67
C ASP A 106 -12.67 -11.29 -3.44
N LEU A 107 -12.46 -9.98 -3.66
CA LEU A 107 -11.27 -9.45 -4.32
C LEU A 107 -9.97 -9.74 -3.57
N ASP A 108 -9.98 -9.79 -2.24
CA ASP A 108 -8.79 -10.16 -1.45
C ASP A 108 -8.27 -11.57 -1.83
N GLY A 109 -9.20 -12.53 -1.96
CA GLY A 109 -8.89 -13.91 -2.33
C GLY A 109 -8.43 -14.03 -3.79
N ASP A 110 -9.12 -13.34 -4.69
CA ASP A 110 -8.79 -13.36 -6.12
C ASP A 110 -7.44 -12.71 -6.40
N LEU A 111 -7.14 -11.57 -5.74
CA LEU A 111 -5.84 -10.91 -5.86
C LEU A 111 -4.71 -11.80 -5.37
N ALA A 112 -4.86 -12.45 -4.20
CA ALA A 112 -3.84 -13.36 -3.68
C ALA A 112 -3.58 -14.52 -4.66
N THR A 113 -4.64 -15.07 -5.24
CA THR A 113 -4.56 -16.17 -6.21
C THR A 113 -3.88 -15.74 -7.51
N LEU A 114 -4.23 -14.58 -8.06
CA LEU A 114 -3.62 -14.06 -9.29
C LEU A 114 -2.17 -13.61 -9.08
N GLU A 115 -1.82 -13.02 -7.94
CA GLU A 115 -0.44 -12.67 -7.59
C GLU A 115 0.45 -13.93 -7.53
N GLN A 116 -0.07 -15.03 -6.95
CA GLN A 116 0.65 -16.31 -6.95
C GLN A 116 0.80 -16.89 -8.36
N ARG A 117 -0.24 -16.82 -9.19
CA ARG A 117 -0.18 -17.26 -10.59
C ARG A 117 0.79 -16.43 -11.43
N GLU A 118 0.87 -15.12 -11.20
CA GLU A 118 1.84 -14.25 -11.86
C GLU A 118 3.27 -14.68 -11.54
N SER A 119 3.55 -15.00 -10.26
CA SER A 119 4.88 -15.43 -9.83
C SER A 119 5.37 -16.75 -10.44
N THR A 120 4.44 -17.59 -10.92
CA THR A 120 4.70 -18.93 -11.46
C THR A 120 4.52 -19.03 -12.97
N SER A 121 3.93 -18.01 -13.60
CA SER A 121 3.66 -17.99 -15.05
C SER A 121 4.82 -17.39 -15.85
N SER A 122 4.94 -17.78 -17.12
CA SER A 122 5.92 -17.23 -18.06
C SER A 122 5.30 -17.08 -19.46
N GLY A 123 5.85 -16.19 -20.29
CA GLY A 123 5.44 -16.02 -21.69
C GLY A 123 4.03 -15.44 -21.86
N SER A 124 3.24 -16.00 -22.78
CA SER A 124 1.88 -15.51 -23.11
C SER A 124 0.89 -15.63 -21.93
N GLN A 125 1.04 -16.66 -21.09
CA GLN A 125 0.23 -16.84 -19.89
C GLN A 125 0.50 -15.77 -18.83
N LEU A 126 1.73 -15.25 -18.75
CA LEU A 126 2.06 -14.15 -17.86
C LEU A 126 1.34 -12.86 -18.29
N GLN A 127 1.28 -12.57 -19.59
CA GLN A 127 0.59 -11.37 -20.09
C GLN A 127 -0.92 -11.40 -19.80
N SER A 128 -1.57 -12.57 -19.96
CA SER A 128 -2.99 -12.71 -19.65
C SER A 128 -3.28 -12.59 -18.15
N VAL A 129 -2.45 -13.19 -17.30
CA VAL A 129 -2.56 -13.08 -15.84
C VAL A 129 -2.36 -11.62 -15.39
N GLN A 130 -1.35 -10.93 -15.92
CA GLN A 130 -1.08 -9.53 -15.61
C GLN A 130 -2.23 -8.60 -16.00
N GLY A 131 -2.85 -8.83 -17.17
CA GLY A 131 -4.03 -8.08 -17.59
C GLY A 131 -5.22 -8.27 -16.65
N SER A 132 -5.50 -9.50 -16.23
CA SER A 132 -6.56 -9.80 -15.25
C SER A 132 -6.27 -9.18 -13.88
N LEU A 133 -5.03 -9.27 -13.44
CA LEU A 133 -4.56 -8.74 -12.17
C LEU A 133 -4.69 -7.21 -12.11
N LEU A 134 -4.35 -6.52 -13.21
CA LEU A 134 -4.55 -5.08 -13.33
C LEU A 134 -6.02 -4.68 -13.16
N LYS A 135 -6.96 -5.38 -13.82
CA LYS A 135 -8.39 -5.09 -13.70
C LYS A 135 -8.88 -5.20 -12.26
N LEU A 136 -8.48 -6.27 -11.55
CA LEU A 136 -8.85 -6.43 -10.14
C LEU A 136 -8.24 -5.36 -9.25
N ARG A 137 -6.97 -4.99 -9.47
CA ARG A 137 -6.34 -3.92 -8.69
C ARG A 137 -6.99 -2.55 -8.88
N ILE A 138 -7.45 -2.25 -10.10
CA ILE A 138 -8.21 -1.02 -10.38
C ILE A 138 -9.52 -1.06 -9.59
N ARG A 139 -10.29 -2.15 -9.69
CA ARG A 139 -11.55 -2.31 -8.96
C ARG A 139 -11.39 -2.22 -7.44
N TYR A 140 -10.37 -2.88 -6.92
CA TYR A 140 -10.00 -2.84 -5.49
C TYR A 140 -9.74 -1.40 -5.02
N ARG A 141 -9.03 -0.60 -5.83
CA ARG A 141 -8.78 0.81 -5.55
C ARG A 141 -10.05 1.67 -5.63
N GLU A 142 -10.91 1.43 -6.61
CA GLU A 142 -12.18 2.17 -6.80
C GLU A 142 -13.12 2.01 -5.60
N LEU A 143 -13.22 0.80 -5.07
CA LEU A 143 -14.07 0.48 -3.91
C LEU A 143 -13.48 0.98 -2.57
N GLY A 144 -12.23 1.42 -2.55
CA GLY A 144 -11.57 1.83 -1.30
C GLY A 144 -11.30 0.68 -0.35
N CYS A 145 -11.22 -0.55 -0.90
CA CYS A 145 -10.55 -1.66 -0.25
C CYS A 145 -9.04 -1.31 -0.09
#